data_AF-A0A836UIY2-F1
#
_entry.id   AF-A0A836UIY2-F1
#
_cell.length_a   1.000
_cell.length_b   1.000
_cell.length_c   1.000
_cell.angle_alpha   90.00
_cell.angle_beta   90.00
_cell.angle_gamma   90.00
#
_symmetry.space_group_name_H-M   'P 1'
#
loop_
_entity.id
_entity.type
_entity.pdbx_description
1 polymer ?
#
loop_
_entity_poly.entity_id
_entity_poly.type
_entity_poly.pdbx_seq_one_letter_code
_entity_poly.pdbx_strand_id
1 'polypeptide(L)' 'MSQPKDDSKRAKVRTFSAPDRDHEMLDAIARYHGSSKSAMITGLIRKEFWRIFPNGTETVTPDDGAQVKS' A
#
# COMPACT_ATOMS: atom_id res chain seq x y z
N MET A 1 -20.75 -17.45 -20.40
CA MET A 1 -19.29 -17.69 -20.52
C MET A 1 -18.59 -16.70 -19.59
N SER A 2 -18.25 -17.11 -18.37
CA SER A 2 -17.54 -16.24 -17.41
C SER A 2 -16.06 -16.21 -17.79
N GLN A 3 -15.50 -15.03 -18.05
CA GLN A 3 -14.06 -14.90 -18.31
C GLN A 3 -13.25 -15.45 -17.14
N PRO A 4 -12.13 -16.17 -17.38
CA PRO A 4 -11.24 -16.59 -16.31
C PRO A 4 -10.69 -15.35 -15.62
N LYS A 5 -10.82 -15.29 -14.30
CA LYS A 5 -10.20 -14.22 -13.49
C LYS A 5 -8.69 -14.32 -13.67
N ASP A 6 -8.09 -13.23 -14.11
CA ASP A 6 -6.65 -13.09 -14.25
C ASP A 6 -6.00 -13.13 -12.86
N ASP A 7 -5.54 -14.32 -12.47
CA ASP A 7 -4.91 -14.58 -11.16
C ASP A 7 -3.61 -13.76 -10.97
N SER A 8 -3.04 -13.18 -12.04
CA SER A 8 -1.84 -12.33 -11.95
C SER A 8 -2.07 -11.03 -11.16
N LYS A 9 -3.34 -10.60 -11.02
CA LYS A 9 -3.71 -9.39 -10.27
C LYS A 9 -4.03 -9.66 -8.81
N ARG A 10 -3.96 -10.92 -8.36
CA ARG A 10 -4.29 -11.25 -6.97
C ARG A 10 -3.15 -10.84 -6.06
N ALA A 11 -3.47 -10.04 -5.04
CA ALA A 11 -2.48 -9.62 -4.04
C ALA A 11 -1.85 -10.85 -3.37
N LYS A 12 -0.53 -10.96 -3.44
CA LYS A 12 0.23 -11.99 -2.73
C LYS A 12 0.23 -11.68 -1.24
N VAL A 13 -0.15 -12.65 -0.40
CA VAL A 13 -0.09 -12.51 1.06
C VAL A 13 1.36 -12.29 1.49
N ARG A 14 1.57 -11.23 2.27
CA ARG A 14 2.84 -10.90 2.92
C ARG A 14 2.57 -10.72 4.40
N THR A 15 3.45 -11.23 5.25
CA THR A 15 3.34 -11.07 6.70
C THR A 15 3.99 -9.77 7.12
N PHE A 16 3.35 -9.05 8.03
CA PHE A 16 3.89 -7.86 8.70
C PHE A 16 4.03 -8.18 10.18
N SER A 17 5.22 -7.95 10.73
CA SER A 17 5.51 -8.10 12.15
C SER A 17 5.73 -6.73 12.75
N ALA A 18 5.15 -6.49 13.92
CA ALA A 18 5.27 -5.23 14.65
C ALA A 18 5.19 -5.49 16.16
N PRO A 19 5.78 -4.62 16.99
CA PRO A 19 5.44 -4.54 18.40
C PRO A 19 3.93 -4.34 18.62
N ASP A 20 3.42 -4.78 19.77
CA ASP A 20 2.00 -4.67 20.12
C ASP A 20 1.49 -3.23 20.00
N ARG A 21 2.27 -2.27 20.48
CA ARG A 21 1.95 -0.83 20.39
C ARG A 21 1.73 -0.37 18.95
N ASP A 22 2.59 -0.79 18.02
CA ASP A 22 2.49 -0.38 16.62
C ASP A 22 1.27 -1.02 15.95
N HIS A 23 0.96 -2.26 16.33
CA HIS A 23 -0.25 -2.94 15.87
C HIS A 23 -1.53 -2.28 16.40
N GLU A 24 -1.56 -1.86 17.67
CA GLU A 24 -2.68 -1.10 18.25
C GLU A 24 -2.87 0.26 17.56
N MET A 25 -1.77 0.97 17.27
CA MET A 25 -1.81 2.22 16.52
C MET A 25 -2.38 2.00 15.11
N LEU A 26 -1.94 0.96 14.41
CA LEU A 26 -2.49 0.60 13.10
C LEU A 26 -3.99 0.29 13.18
N ASP A 27 -4.43 -0.43 14.21
CA ASP A 27 -5.85 -0.77 14.41
C ASP A 27 -6.70 0.49 14.64
N ALA A 28 -6.23 1.43 15.47
CA ALA A 28 -6.92 2.68 15.72
C ALA A 28 -7.09 3.53 14.46
N ILE A 29 -6.02 3.68 13.67
CA ILE A 29 -6.05 4.46 12.42
C ILE A 29 -6.92 3.78 11.36
N ALA A 30 -6.83 2.44 11.24
CA ALA A 30 -7.65 1.68 10.30
C ALA A 30 -9.15 1.86 10.60
N ARG A 31 -9.54 1.78 11.88
CA ARG A 31 -10.92 2.03 12.33
C ARG A 31 -11.37 3.46 12.03
N TYR A 32 -10.54 4.45 12.32
CA TYR A 32 -10.85 5.86 12.08
C TYR A 32 -11.15 6.14 10.59
N HIS A 33 -10.41 5.53 9.68
CA HIS A 33 -10.61 5.68 8.24
C HIS A 33 -11.60 4.69 7.60
N GLY A 34 -12.19 3.77 8.39
CA GLY A 34 -13.10 2.75 7.87
C GLY A 34 -12.45 1.78 6.87
N SER A 35 -11.15 1.49 7.05
CA SER A 35 -10.35 0.67 6.15
C SER A 35 -9.82 -0.59 6.84
N SER A 36 -9.43 -1.60 6.07
CA SER A 36 -8.74 -2.77 6.65
C SER A 36 -7.31 -2.40 7.05
N LYS A 37 -6.74 -3.11 8.03
CA LYS A 37 -5.33 -2.91 8.44
C LYS A 37 -4.35 -3.08 7.28
N SER A 38 -4.58 -4.07 6.40
CA SER A 38 -3.75 -4.32 5.22
C SER A 38 -3.84 -3.19 4.18
N ALA A 39 -5.05 -2.67 3.94
CA ALA A 39 -5.23 -1.51 3.06
C ALA A 39 -4.59 -0.26 3.67
N MET A 40 -4.74 -0.06 4.98
CA MET A 40 -4.18 1.08 5.69
C MET A 40 -2.64 1.09 5.61
N ILE A 41 -1.98 -0.01 5.99
CA ILE A 41 -0.51 -0.07 5.96
C ILE A 41 0.03 0.07 4.53
N THR A 42 -0.63 -0.54 3.54
CA THR A 42 -0.24 -0.40 2.12
C THR A 42 -0.38 1.05 1.64
N GLY A 43 -1.47 1.73 2.03
CA GLY A 43 -1.70 3.13 1.69
C GLY A 43 -0.67 4.06 2.32
N LEU A 44 -0.32 3.83 3.58
CA LEU A 44 0.74 4.59 4.28
C LEU A 44 2.10 4.41 3.60
N ILE A 45 2.47 3.16 3.26
CA ILE A 45 3.72 2.87 2.54
C ILE A 45 3.73 3.58 1.19
N ARG A 46 2.66 3.48 0.40
CA ARG A 46 2.57 4.12 -0.93
C ARG A 46 2.70 5.65 -0.82
N LYS A 47 1.96 6.26 0.10
CA LYS A 47 2.01 7.70 0.33
C LYS A 47 3.43 8.16 0.68
N GLU A 48 4.08 7.45 1.59
CA GLU A 48 5.43 7.78 2.04
C GLU A 48 6.47 7.55 0.94
N PHE A 49 6.35 6.45 0.20
CA PHE A 49 7.23 6.13 -0.92
C PHE A 49 7.24 7.25 -1.95
N TRP A 50 6.07 7.70 -2.43
CA TRP A 50 6.00 8.78 -3.44
C TRP A 50 6.41 10.15 -2.88
N ARG A 51 6.27 10.36 -1.58
CA ARG A 51 6.78 11.57 -0.92
C ARG A 51 8.31 11.63 -0.95
N ILE A 52 8.98 10.50 -0.76
CA ILE A 52 10.45 10.39 -0.73
C ILE A 52 11.03 10.25 -2.15
N PHE A 53 10.40 9.44 -2.99
CA PHE A 53 10.83 9.11 -4.36
C PHE A 53 9.78 9.56 -5.39
N PRO A 54 9.64 10.88 -5.62
CA PRO A 54 8.64 11.42 -6.55
C PRO A 54 8.78 10.88 -7.98
N ASN A 55 10.00 10.49 -8.37
CA ASN A 55 10.31 9.96 -9.70
C ASN A 55 10.40 8.42 -9.71
N GLY A 56 9.97 7.77 -8.63
CA GLY A 56 10.18 6.36 -8.40
C GLY A 56 11.62 5.99 -8.08
N THR A 57 11.83 4.68 -7.97
CA THR A 57 13.16 4.06 -7.98
C THR A 57 13.33 3.41 -9.34
N GLU A 58 14.57 3.10 -9.75
CA GLU A 58 14.87 2.49 -11.07
C GLU A 58 13.97 1.28 -11.42
N THR A 59 13.47 0.57 -10.40
CA THR A 59 12.64 -0.64 -10.52
C THR A 59 11.14 -0.45 -10.29
N VAL A 60 10.67 0.76 -9.94
CA VAL A 60 9.27 1.03 -9.57
C VAL A 60 8.70 2.17 -10.41
N THR A 61 7.75 1.84 -11.27
CA THR A 61 7.02 2.82 -12.09
C THR A 61 6.16 3.73 -11.21
N PRO A 62 6.17 5.06 -11.45
CA PRO A 62 5.26 6.01 -10.81
C PRO A 62 3.79 5.59 -10.87
N ASP A 63 3.08 5.71 -9.75
CA ASP A 63 1.62 5.58 -9.72
C ASP A 63 0.99 6.72 -10.53
N ASP A 64 -0.18 6.47 -11.13
CA ASP A 64 -0.94 7.49 -11.86
C ASP A 64 -1.18 8.73 -10.97
N GLY A 65 -0.73 9.89 -11.44
CA GLY A 65 -0.85 11.17 -10.71
C GLY A 65 0.25 11.45 -9.69
N ALA A 66 1.25 10.57 -9.53
CA ALA A 66 2.46 10.89 -8.77
C ALA A 66 3.18 12.10 -9.42
N GLN A 67 3.60 13.07 -8.60
CA GLN A 67 4.34 14.22 -9.11
C GLN A 67 5.77 13.83 -9.45
N VAL A 68 6.03 13.64 -10.74
CA VAL A 68 7.37 13.41 -11.27
C VAL A 68 8.03 14.76 -11.54
N LYS A 69 9.18 15.03 -10.93
CA LYS A 69 10.05 16.15 -11.27
C LYS A 69 10.84 15.79 -12.53
N SER A 70 10.62 16.53 -13.61
CA SER A 70 11.41 16.46 -14.85
C SER A 70 12.74 17.17 -14.73
#